data_AF-A0A451ALY5-F1
#
_entry.id   AF-A0A451ALY5-F1
#
_cell.length_a   1.000
_cell.length_b   1.000
_cell.length_c   1.000
_cell.angle_alpha   90.00
_cell.angle_beta   90.00
_cell.angle_gamma   90.00
#
_symmetry.space_group_name_H-M   'P 1'
#
loop_
_entity.id
_entity.type
_entity.pdbx_description
1 polymer ?
#
loop_
_entity_poly.entity_id
_entity_poly.type
_entity_poly.pdbx_seq_one_letter_code
_entity_poly.pdbx_strand_id
1 'polypeptide(L)'
;KNHLHASSQSQFSPAFVIEDIKLTVAQLDHQIEVMQTHILSLVEQNDELQTIFNRLIAVKGIGPKSAISLMGELLVLPKDMTAKQWVAMAGL
;
A
#
# COMPACT_ATOMS: atom_id res chain seq x y z
N LYS A 1 10.90 -0.94 8.51
CA LYS A 1 11.81 0.14 8.04
C LYS A 1 12.22 1.10 9.17
N ASN A 2 11.29 1.67 9.94
CA ASN A 2 11.62 2.51 11.11
C ASN A 2 12.45 1.77 12.18
N HIS A 3 12.13 0.51 12.47
CA HIS A 3 12.93 -0.32 13.38
C HIS A 3 14.36 -0.56 12.87
N LEU A 4 14.54 -0.88 11.58
CA LEU A 4 15.87 -1.02 10.98
C LEU A 4 16.69 0.26 11.13
N HIS A 5 16.07 1.41 10.89
CA HIS A 5 16.71 2.71 11.04
C HIS A 5 17.17 2.95 12.49
N ALA A 6 16.31 2.69 13.47
CA ALA A 6 16.66 2.82 14.89
C ALA A 6 17.78 1.85 15.31
N SER A 7 17.68 0.58 14.94
CA SER A 7 18.68 -0.45 15.28
C SER A 7 20.03 -0.20 14.61
N SER A 8 20.05 0.31 13.38
CA SER A 8 21.30 0.62 12.67
C SER A 8 22.04 1.83 13.24
N GLN A 9 21.33 2.75 13.92
CA GLN A 9 21.95 3.91 14.59
C GLN A 9 22.33 3.64 16.04
N SER A 10 21.88 2.53 16.62
CA SER A 10 22.21 2.15 17.99
C SER A 10 23.57 1.45 18.04
N GLN A 11 24.50 1.99 18.82
CA GLN A 11 25.81 1.35 19.08
C GLN A 11 25.70 0.01 19.83
N PHE A 12 24.55 -0.29 20.41
CA PHE A 12 24.32 -1.49 21.23
C PHE A 12 23.58 -2.60 20.47
N SER A 13 23.18 -2.37 19.22
CA SER A 13 22.48 -3.41 18.44
C SER A 13 23.50 -4.39 17.84
N PRO A 14 23.43 -5.69 18.18
CA PRO A 14 24.31 -6.68 17.58
C PRO A 14 24.09 -6.81 16.07
N ALA A 15 25.16 -7.08 15.32
CA ALA A 15 25.11 -7.18 13.86
C ALA A 15 24.08 -8.21 13.35
N PHE A 16 23.99 -9.38 14.01
CA PHE A 16 23.06 -10.43 13.61
C PHE A 16 21.58 -9.99 13.71
N VAL A 17 21.23 -9.11 14.66
CA VAL A 17 19.87 -8.57 14.80
C VAL A 17 19.56 -7.61 13.65
N ILE A 18 20.53 -6.79 13.26
CA ILE A 18 20.36 -5.85 12.14
C ILE A 18 20.19 -6.64 10.83
N GLU A 19 20.94 -7.71 10.63
CA GLU A 19 20.83 -8.60 9.46
C GLU A 19 19.47 -9.29 9.40
N ASP A 20 18.97 -9.81 10.53
CA ASP A 20 17.64 -10.42 10.60
C ASP A 20 16.51 -9.43 10.28
N ILE A 21 16.61 -8.20 10.82
CA ILE A 21 15.64 -7.13 10.50
C ILE A 21 15.70 -6.78 8.99
N LYS A 22 16.89 -6.73 8.38
CA LYS A 22 17.03 -6.49 6.93
C LYS A 22 16.37 -7.60 6.12
N LEU A 23 16.62 -8.86 6.49
CA LEU A 23 16.02 -10.03 5.83
C LEU A 23 14.49 -9.97 5.92
N THR A 24 13.97 -9.69 7.12
CA THR A 24 12.52 -9.56 7.36
C THR A 24 11.92 -8.43 6.50
N VAL A 25 12.58 -7.27 6.43
CA VAL A 25 12.12 -6.15 5.59
C VAL A 25 12.08 -6.56 4.11
N ALA A 26 13.13 -7.23 3.61
CA ALA A 26 13.18 -7.69 2.23
C ALA A 26 12.07 -8.71 1.91
N GLN A 27 11.81 -9.65 2.83
CA GLN A 27 10.72 -10.61 2.69
C GLN A 27 9.34 -9.94 2.65
N LEU A 28 9.10 -8.96 3.53
CA LEU A 28 7.84 -8.22 3.54
C LEU A 28 7.67 -7.37 2.28
N ASP A 29 8.73 -6.71 1.80
CA ASP A 29 8.67 -5.95 0.55
C ASP A 29 8.33 -6.88 -0.63
N HIS A 30 8.94 -8.07 -0.72
CA HIS A 30 8.61 -9.06 -1.74
C HIS A 30 7.16 -9.56 -1.64
N GLN A 31 6.68 -9.87 -0.43
CA GLN A 31 5.29 -10.29 -0.23
C GLN A 31 4.30 -9.20 -0.66
N ILE A 32 4.60 -7.92 -0.39
CA ILE A 32 3.78 -6.79 -0.84
C ILE A 32 3.73 -6.74 -2.37
N GLU A 33 4.87 -6.90 -3.06
CA GLU A 33 4.92 -6.92 -4.53
C GLU A 33 4.08 -8.06 -5.11
N VAL A 34 4.22 -9.28 -4.57
CA VAL A 34 3.45 -10.45 -5.01
C VAL A 34 1.95 -10.23 -4.81
N MET A 35 1.54 -9.72 -3.65
CA MET A 35 0.13 -9.40 -3.39
C MET A 35 -0.40 -8.33 -4.35
N GLN A 36 0.39 -7.31 -4.66
CA GLN A 36 0.00 -6.28 -5.62
C GLN A 36 -0.23 -6.86 -7.02
N THR A 37 0.65 -7.77 -7.47
CA THR A 37 0.45 -8.47 -8.75
C THR A 37 -0.85 -9.28 -8.76
N HIS A 38 -1.14 -10.00 -7.68
CA HIS A 38 -2.40 -10.74 -7.57
C HIS A 38 -3.63 -9.84 -7.59
N ILE A 39 -3.59 -8.72 -6.86
CA ILE A 39 -4.68 -7.75 -6.85
C ILE A 39 -4.89 -7.16 -8.24
N LEU A 40 -3.83 -6.76 -8.93
CA LEU A 40 -3.93 -6.24 -10.30
C LEU A 40 -4.58 -7.25 -11.25
N SER A 41 -4.20 -8.53 -11.15
CA SER A 41 -4.83 -9.58 -11.95
C SER A 41 -6.34 -9.70 -11.68
N LEU A 42 -6.78 -9.52 -10.42
CA LEU A 42 -8.21 -9.52 -10.08
C LEU A 42 -8.93 -8.25 -10.58
N VAL A 43 -8.26 -7.10 -10.51
CA VAL A 43 -8.78 -5.82 -11.01
C VAL A 43 -8.97 -5.87 -12.54
N GLU A 44 -8.01 -6.45 -13.28
CA GLU A 44 -8.08 -6.61 -14.73
C GLU A 44 -9.24 -7.53 -15.18
N GLN A 45 -9.66 -8.47 -14.33
CA GLN A 45 -10.78 -9.36 -14.61
C GLN A 45 -12.16 -8.72 -14.38
N ASN A 46 -12.20 -7.48 -13.86
CA ASN A 46 -13.44 -6.77 -13.58
C ASN A 46 -13.41 -5.36 -14.19
N ASP A 47 -14.26 -5.13 -15.20
CA ASP A 47 -14.28 -3.87 -15.95
C ASP A 47 -14.53 -2.62 -15.09
N GLU A 48 -15.35 -2.73 -14.04
CA GLU A 48 -15.64 -1.61 -13.12
C GLU A 48 -14.39 -1.27 -12.30
N LEU A 49 -13.75 -2.28 -11.70
CA LEU A 49 -12.51 -2.11 -10.94
C LEU A 49 -11.38 -1.59 -11.82
N GLN A 50 -11.22 -2.14 -13.03
CA GLN A 50 -10.22 -1.70 -14.00
C GLN A 50 -10.43 -0.22 -14.39
N THR A 51 -11.69 0.18 -14.60
CA THR A 51 -12.02 1.59 -14.88
C THR A 51 -11.65 2.50 -13.72
N ILE A 52 -11.95 2.11 -12.49
CA ILE A 52 -11.61 2.88 -11.28
C ILE A 52 -10.09 2.99 -11.12
N PHE A 53 -9.37 1.87 -11.26
CA PHE A 53 -7.91 1.82 -11.19
C PHE A 53 -7.28 2.77 -12.21
N ASN A 54 -7.72 2.71 -13.47
CA ASN A 54 -7.24 3.58 -14.55
C ASN A 54 -7.48 5.08 -14.26
N ARG A 55 -8.62 5.42 -13.64
CA ARG A 55 -8.90 6.81 -13.22
C ARG A 55 -7.95 7.27 -12.12
N LEU A 56 -7.64 6.41 -11.15
CA LEU A 56 -6.73 6.75 -10.06
C LEU A 56 -5.31 6.98 -10.56
N ILE A 57 -4.75 6.07 -11.38
CA ILE A 57 -3.38 6.21 -11.89
C ILE A 57 -3.21 7.36 -12.89
N ALA A 58 -4.29 7.87 -13.47
CA ALA A 58 -4.25 9.06 -14.32
C ALA A 58 -4.00 10.36 -13.52
N VAL A 59 -4.23 10.35 -12.20
CA VAL A 59 -3.95 11.49 -11.33
C VAL A 59 -2.45 11.59 -11.08
N LYS A 60 -1.87 12.75 -11.42
CA LYS A 60 -0.44 13.02 -11.18
C LYS A 60 -0.10 12.79 -9.70
N GLY A 61 0.87 11.91 -9.46
CA GLY A 61 1.35 11.56 -8.12
C GLY A 61 0.72 10.29 -7.53
N ILE A 62 -0.30 9.69 -8.17
CA ILE A 62 -0.86 8.41 -7.77
C ILE A 62 -0.25 7.30 -8.62
N GLY A 63 0.65 6.52 -8.02
CA GLY A 63 1.18 5.30 -8.64
C GLY A 63 0.30 4.07 -8.39
N PRO A 64 0.56 2.94 -9.07
CA PRO A 64 -0.23 1.70 -8.94
C PRO A 64 -0.42 1.23 -7.50
N LYS A 65 0.64 1.26 -6.68
CA LYS A 65 0.58 0.89 -5.26
C LYS A 65 -0.39 1.76 -4.46
N SER A 66 -0.34 3.06 -4.67
CA SER A 66 -1.25 4.00 -4.00
C SER A 66 -2.67 3.85 -4.52
N ALA A 67 -2.86 3.63 -5.82
CA ALA A 67 -4.17 3.38 -6.40
C ALA A 67 -4.85 2.14 -5.80
N ILE A 68 -4.11 1.03 -5.64
CA ILE A 68 -4.63 -0.20 -5.01
C ILE A 68 -5.04 0.06 -3.54
N SER A 69 -4.20 0.75 -2.76
CA SER A 69 -4.54 1.09 -1.37
C SER A 69 -5.80 1.95 -1.29
N LEU A 70 -5.87 2.99 -2.13
CA LEU A 70 -7.03 3.88 -2.21
C LEU A 70 -8.30 3.09 -2.59
N MET A 71 -8.22 2.16 -3.54
CA MET A 71 -9.37 1.32 -3.87
C MET A 71 -9.87 0.51 -2.67
N GLY A 72 -8.95 -0.05 -1.86
CA GLY A 72 -9.30 -0.80 -0.66
C GLY A 72 -9.97 0.05 0.43
N GLU A 73 -9.60 1.32 0.54
CA GLU A 73 -10.17 2.26 1.53
C GLU A 73 -11.48 2.89 1.04
N LEU A 74 -11.56 3.19 -0.25
CA LEU A 74 -12.65 3.96 -0.84
C LEU A 74 -13.83 3.11 -1.28
N LEU A 75 -13.59 1.95 -1.89
CA LEU A 75 -14.66 1.14 -2.49
C LEU A 75 -15.51 0.39 -1.47
N VAL A 76 -15.07 0.34 -0.22
CA VAL A 76 -15.84 -0.23 0.90
C VAL A 76 -16.79 0.78 1.55
N LEU A 77 -16.69 2.07 1.18
CA LEU A 77 -17.52 3.13 1.77
C LEU A 77 -18.92 3.18 1.15
N PRO A 78 -19.95 3.60 1.91
CA PRO A 78 -21.29 3.81 1.38
C PRO A 78 -21.32 4.83 0.22
N LYS A 79 -22.04 4.49 -0.85
CA LYS A 79 -22.11 5.30 -2.08
C LYS A 79 -22.82 6.65 -1.89
N ASP A 80 -23.59 6.81 -0.82
CA ASP A 80 -24.37 8.00 -0.49
C ASP A 80 -23.61 9.00 0.41
N MET A 81 -22.37 8.69 0.80
CA MET A 81 -21.54 9.62 1.56
C MET A 81 -21.13 10.84 0.72
N THR A 82 -21.17 12.01 1.35
CA THR A 82 -20.64 13.27 0.79
C THR A 82 -19.11 13.27 0.75
N ALA A 83 -18.52 14.10 -0.12
CA ALA A 83 -17.06 14.24 -0.21
C ALA A 83 -16.39 14.57 1.15
N LYS A 84 -17.05 15.34 2.02
CA LYS A 84 -16.51 15.64 3.37
C LYS A 84 -16.48 14.41 4.28
N GLN A 85 -17.49 13.54 4.19
CA GLN A 85 -17.54 12.30 4.97
C GLN A 85 -16.49 11.31 4.50
N TRP A 86 -16.24 11.26 3.18
CA TRP A 86 -15.17 10.46 2.60
C TRP A 86 -13.79 10.86 3.14
N VAL A 87 -13.47 12.15 3.13
CA VAL A 87 -12.21 12.66 3.67
C VAL A 87 -12.07 12.33 5.16
N ALA A 88 -13.13 12.53 5.94
CA ALA A 88 -13.11 12.24 7.38
C ALA A 88 -12.91 10.75 7.70
N MET A 89 -13.43 9.84 6.87
CA MET A 89 -13.36 8.40 7.10
C MET A 89 -12.07 7.75 6.57
N ALA A 90 -11.64 8.15 5.37
CA ALA A 90 -10.44 7.60 4.74
C ALA A 90 -9.14 8.27 5.20
N GLY A 91 -9.21 9.42 5.89
CA GLY A 91 -8.02 10.13 6.37
C GLY A 91 -7.17 10.74 5.25
N LEU A 92 -7.81 11.11 4.13
CA LEU A 92 -7.20 11.69 2.93
C LEU A 92 -6.84 13.18 3.09
#